data_AF-A0AA89BVW7-F1
#
_entry.id   AF-A0AA89BVW7-F1
#
_cell.length_a   1.000
_cell.length_b   1.000
_cell.length_c   1.000
_cell.angle_alpha   90.00
_cell.angle_beta   90.00
_cell.angle_gamma   90.00
#
_symmetry.space_group_name_H-M   'P 1'
#
loop_
_entity.id
_entity.type
_entity.pdbx_description
1 polymer ?
#
loop_
_entity_poly.entity_id
_entity_poly.type
_entity_poly.pdbx_seq_one_letter_code
_entity_poly.pdbx_strand_id
1 'polypeptide(L)'
;MVIFFFHNVDGAPATDCPMICPFIYLPLCGSDGKTYSNECSLKVDNCVKNQQVTKVQDGVCPSGAPLVTETTTMTMPTTTCPMICPMNYMPLCGSDGHTYGNECDLRVHNCVVYDKRVDFGFNIVNFPGLTVMFLDYRHTVSTFHSSSVAAPTTDPANCPVVCPFIYLPLCGSDGKTYGNECQLKADNCLHRASVTQLYQGECTKATTGAPEATTTACRLACPRIYRPVCGSNGRTYSNECALNAYGCL
;
A
#
# COMPACT_ATOMS: atom_id res chain seq x y z
N MET A 1 -8.42 -31.64 -6.51
CA MET A 1 -7.54 -32.13 -5.44
C MET A 1 -6.33 -32.75 -6.10
N VAL A 2 -5.22 -32.02 -6.19
CA VAL A 2 -3.93 -32.60 -6.55
C VAL A 2 -2.95 -32.08 -5.53
N ILE A 3 -2.70 -32.92 -4.53
CA ILE A 3 -1.67 -32.72 -3.52
C ILE A 3 -0.39 -33.22 -4.19
N PHE A 4 0.54 -32.32 -4.50
CA PHE A 4 1.90 -32.73 -4.84
C PHE A 4 2.69 -32.85 -3.54
N PHE A 5 2.80 -34.08 -3.05
CA PHE A 5 3.87 -34.47 -2.15
C PHE A 5 5.16 -34.59 -2.99
N PHE A 6 6.18 -33.82 -2.65
CA PHE A 6 7.55 -34.21 -2.96
C PHE A 6 8.27 -34.46 -1.64
N HIS A 7 8.43 -35.74 -1.31
CA HIS A 7 9.48 -36.20 -0.41
C HIS A 7 10.76 -36.40 -1.25
N ASN A 8 11.89 -35.89 -0.77
CA ASN A 8 13.23 -36.44 -1.01
C ASN A 8 14.00 -36.30 0.32
N VAL A 9 14.16 -37.40 1.08
CA VAL A 9 15.27 -38.37 1.06
C VAL A 9 16.57 -37.80 1.65
N ASP A 10 16.80 -38.21 2.90
CA ASP A 10 18.07 -38.53 3.57
C ASP A 10 19.34 -37.71 3.27
N GLY A 11 19.75 -36.90 4.26
CA GLY A 11 21.16 -36.63 4.56
C GLY A 11 21.84 -35.43 3.90
N ALA A 12 21.54 -34.19 4.31
CA ALA A 12 22.42 -33.03 4.16
C ALA A 12 22.03 -31.91 5.18
N PRO A 13 22.97 -31.05 5.63
CA PRO A 13 22.85 -30.32 6.90
C PRO A 13 22.08 -28.99 6.81
N ALA A 14 21.35 -28.67 7.89
CA ALA A 14 20.93 -27.33 8.39
C ALA A 14 20.67 -26.19 7.39
N THR A 15 19.92 -26.43 6.31
CA THR A 15 19.65 -25.40 5.29
C THR A 15 18.21 -25.36 4.76
N ASP A 16 17.25 -26.01 5.43
CA ASP A 16 15.84 -26.03 4.99
C ASP A 16 14.91 -25.32 5.99
N CYS A 17 15.03 -23.99 6.06
CA CYS A 17 14.06 -23.17 6.77
C CYS A 17 12.91 -22.79 5.83
N PRO A 18 11.64 -23.07 6.18
CA PRO A 18 10.51 -22.73 5.34
C PRO A 18 10.32 -21.21 5.26
N MET A 19 10.82 -20.56 4.20
CA MET A 19 10.81 -19.10 4.07
C MET A 19 9.46 -18.50 3.66
N ILE A 20 8.45 -19.33 3.43
CA ILE A 20 7.13 -18.89 2.97
C ILE A 20 6.17 -18.89 4.15
N CYS A 21 5.68 -17.71 4.50
CA CYS A 21 4.62 -17.53 5.49
C CYS A 21 3.36 -16.94 4.85
N PRO A 22 2.16 -17.29 5.34
CA PRO A 22 0.94 -16.61 4.92
C PRO A 22 0.98 -15.13 5.34
N PHE A 23 0.41 -14.25 4.52
CA PHE A 23 0.28 -12.80 4.79
C PHE A 23 -0.80 -12.46 5.84
N ILE A 24 -0.99 -13.32 6.83
CA ILE A 24 -1.97 -13.14 7.92
C ILE A 24 -1.28 -12.38 9.05
N TYR A 25 -1.84 -11.24 9.46
CA TYR A 25 -1.31 -10.45 10.57
C TYR A 25 -2.03 -10.79 11.89
N LEU A 26 -1.38 -11.62 12.70
CA LEU A 26 -1.80 -12.01 14.05
C LEU A 26 -0.56 -11.85 14.95
N PRO A 27 -0.28 -10.61 15.40
CA PRO A 27 1.00 -10.30 16.01
C PRO A 27 1.15 -11.03 17.34
N LEU A 28 2.38 -11.40 17.67
CA LEU A 28 2.73 -12.01 18.95
C LEU A 28 4.06 -11.45 19.45
N CYS A 29 4.23 -11.44 20.76
CA CYS A 29 5.46 -11.05 21.41
C CYS A 29 6.35 -12.28 21.64
N GLY A 30 7.58 -12.24 21.13
CA GLY A 30 8.60 -13.24 21.42
C GLY A 30 9.26 -13.01 22.77
N SER A 31 9.87 -14.06 23.31
CA SER A 31 10.68 -14.03 24.53
C SER A 31 11.94 -13.16 24.42
N ASP A 32 12.31 -12.79 23.19
CA ASP A 32 13.37 -11.85 22.86
C ASP A 32 12.90 -10.37 22.91
N GLY A 33 11.64 -10.13 23.29
CA GLY A 33 11.06 -8.79 23.29
C GLY A 33 10.75 -8.26 21.89
N LYS A 34 10.87 -9.09 20.84
CA LYS A 34 10.55 -8.73 19.46
C LYS A 34 9.10 -9.10 19.13
N THR A 35 8.42 -8.21 18.41
CA THR A 35 7.10 -8.49 17.87
C THR A 35 7.22 -9.21 16.53
N TYR A 36 6.51 -10.33 16.39
CA TYR A 36 6.42 -11.12 15.16
C TYR A 36 5.04 -10.94 14.52
N SER A 37 4.98 -10.84 13.18
CA SER A 37 3.73 -10.61 12.44
C SER A 37 2.74 -11.76 12.54
N ASN A 38 3.25 -12.98 12.72
CA ASN A 38 2.50 -14.20 13.01
C ASN A 38 3.44 -15.32 13.51
N GLU A 39 2.85 -16.44 13.92
CA GLU A 39 3.59 -17.62 14.42
C GLU A 39 4.56 -18.21 13.38
N CYS A 40 4.22 -18.17 12.09
CA CYS A 40 5.11 -18.64 11.04
C CYS A 40 6.40 -17.80 11.03
N SER A 41 6.29 -16.47 11.08
CA SER A 41 7.47 -15.58 11.08
C SER A 41 8.39 -15.80 12.29
N LEU A 42 7.85 -16.17 13.46
CA LEU A 42 8.64 -16.56 14.63
C LEU A 42 9.40 -17.88 14.38
N LYS A 43 8.74 -18.89 13.81
CA LYS A 43 9.37 -20.19 13.49
C LYS A 43 10.47 -20.04 12.45
N VAL A 44 10.28 -19.20 11.45
CA VAL A 44 11.30 -18.90 10.44
C VAL A 44 12.50 -18.20 11.07
N ASP A 45 12.29 -17.19 11.91
CA ASP A 45 13.39 -16.48 12.58
C ASP A 45 14.18 -17.42 13.50
N ASN A 46 13.49 -18.32 14.22
CA ASN A 46 14.12 -19.39 15.00
C ASN A 46 14.99 -20.30 14.15
N CYS A 47 14.47 -20.74 13.00
CA CYS A 47 15.22 -21.61 12.10
C CYS A 47 16.43 -20.90 11.48
N VAL A 48 16.23 -19.70 10.90
CA VAL A 48 17.27 -18.96 10.16
C VAL A 48 18.40 -18.50 11.08
N LYS A 49 18.07 -18.05 12.30
CA LYS A 49 19.07 -17.58 13.27
C LYS A 49 19.54 -18.67 14.22
N ASN A 50 19.04 -19.90 14.06
CA ASN A 50 19.31 -21.03 14.94
C ASN A 50 19.10 -20.65 16.43
N GLN A 51 17.97 -19.98 16.69
CA GLN A 51 17.58 -19.47 18.01
C GLN A 51 16.26 -20.13 18.45
N GLN A 52 15.92 -20.00 19.74
CA GLN A 52 14.68 -20.53 20.31
C GLN A 52 13.90 -19.43 21.04
N VAL A 53 13.29 -18.54 20.26
CA VAL A 53 12.35 -17.54 20.76
C VAL A 53 10.99 -18.18 20.92
N THR A 54 10.38 -18.08 22.10
CA THR A 54 9.03 -18.59 22.38
C THR A 54 8.03 -17.45 22.41
N LYS A 55 6.76 -17.73 22.08
CA LYS A 55 5.68 -16.76 22.25
C LYS A 55 5.43 -16.50 23.74
N VAL A 56 5.55 -15.25 24.18
CA VAL A 56 5.22 -14.78 25.53
C VAL A 56 3.75 -14.39 25.63
N GLN A 57 3.28 -13.55 24.70
CA GLN A 57 1.89 -13.09 24.66
C GLN A 57 1.41 -12.90 23.23
N ASP A 58 0.10 -12.96 23.04
CA ASP A 58 -0.56 -12.43 21.84
C ASP A 58 -0.47 -10.90 21.81
N GLY A 59 -0.42 -10.33 20.62
CA GLY A 59 -0.22 -8.90 20.40
C GLY A 59 1.25 -8.49 20.37
N VAL A 60 1.48 -7.19 20.24
CA VAL A 60 2.83 -6.62 20.20
C VAL A 60 3.52 -6.71 21.56
N CYS A 61 4.85 -6.72 21.58
CA CYS A 61 5.58 -6.67 22.85
C CYS A 61 5.33 -5.34 23.57
N PRO A 62 5.15 -5.35 24.91
CA PRO A 62 5.12 -4.13 25.69
C PRO A 62 6.55 -3.56 25.69
N SER A 63 6.76 -2.42 25.05
CA SER A 63 8.06 -1.75 25.03
C SER A 63 8.42 -1.30 26.45
N GLY A 64 9.44 -1.93 27.04
CA GLY A 64 10.04 -1.51 28.30
C GLY A 64 11.48 -1.02 28.10
N ALA A 65 11.69 0.28 28.26
CA ALA A 65 12.94 0.87 28.72
C ALA A 65 12.58 2.03 29.69
N PRO A 66 13.47 2.36 30.64
CA PRO A 66 13.29 2.26 32.10
C PRO A 66 12.37 3.30 32.75
N LEU A 67 12.02 3.04 34.02
CA LEU A 67 11.42 4.02 34.94
C LEU A 67 12.25 5.32 34.94
N VAL A 68 11.68 6.39 34.39
CA VAL A 68 11.93 7.74 34.92
C VAL A 68 10.76 8.04 35.83
N THR A 69 10.98 7.84 37.13
CA THR A 69 10.23 8.51 38.18
C THR A 69 10.56 9.99 38.10
N GLU A 70 9.86 10.73 37.26
CA GLU A 70 9.63 12.15 37.51
C GLU A 70 8.14 12.41 37.41
N THR A 71 7.54 12.55 38.58
CA THR A 71 6.36 13.38 38.82
C THR A 71 6.61 14.76 38.24
N THR A 72 6.28 14.95 36.97
CA THR A 72 6.20 16.27 36.38
C THR A 72 4.92 16.34 35.58
N THR A 73 3.87 16.76 36.29
CA THR A 73 2.75 17.59 35.81
C THR A 73 2.33 17.40 34.35
N MET A 74 1.10 16.92 34.15
CA MET A 74 0.34 17.14 32.93
C MET A 74 0.34 18.64 32.57
N THR A 75 1.23 19.03 31.68
CA THR A 75 1.27 20.35 31.03
C THR A 75 2.00 20.22 29.69
N MET A 76 1.23 20.13 28.59
CA MET A 76 1.30 20.79 27.25
C MET A 76 2.69 21.18 26.63
N PRO A 77 2.78 21.60 25.34
CA PRO A 77 2.30 21.09 24.03
C PRO A 77 3.41 21.13 22.91
N THR A 78 3.40 20.28 21.86
CA THR A 78 4.26 20.52 20.65
C THR A 78 3.74 19.86 19.34
N THR A 79 3.05 20.64 18.52
CA THR A 79 3.27 20.88 17.06
C THR A 79 3.92 19.82 16.14
N THR A 80 3.85 18.51 16.38
CA THR A 80 4.54 17.51 15.54
C THR A 80 3.56 16.61 14.81
N CYS A 81 3.53 16.76 13.49
CA CYS A 81 2.79 15.87 12.60
C CYS A 81 3.45 14.48 12.61
N PRO A 82 2.70 13.39 12.77
CA PRO A 82 3.24 12.05 12.58
C PRO A 82 3.78 11.93 11.15
N MET A 83 5.06 11.61 10.97
CA MET A 83 5.64 11.43 9.62
C MET A 83 5.49 10.00 9.11
N ILE A 84 5.09 9.06 9.97
CA ILE A 84 4.97 7.64 9.67
C ILE A 84 3.67 7.13 10.25
N CYS A 85 2.86 6.49 9.41
CA CYS A 85 1.61 5.85 9.81
C CYS A 85 1.71 4.32 9.79
N PRO A 86 1.06 3.63 10.74
CA PRO A 86 0.93 2.18 10.70
C PRO A 86 0.14 1.72 9.47
N MET A 87 0.43 0.53 8.96
CA MET A 87 -0.22 -0.04 7.76
C MET A 87 -1.55 -0.75 8.07
N ASN A 88 -2.18 -0.47 9.21
CA ASN A 88 -3.48 -1.02 9.53
C ASN A 88 -4.55 -0.36 8.66
N TYR A 89 -5.23 -1.13 7.82
CA TYR A 89 -6.24 -0.60 6.92
C TYR A 89 -7.61 -0.55 7.61
N MET A 90 -8.07 0.66 7.93
CA MET A 90 -9.39 0.94 8.52
C MET A 90 -9.93 2.23 7.89
N PRO A 91 -10.60 2.15 6.74
CA PRO A 91 -10.80 3.31 5.89
C PRO A 91 -11.82 4.31 6.44
N LEU A 92 -11.48 5.61 6.41
CA LEU A 92 -12.35 6.71 6.85
C LEU A 92 -12.63 7.67 5.69
N CYS A 93 -13.82 8.26 5.68
CA CYS A 93 -14.22 9.31 4.74
C CYS A 93 -13.93 10.66 5.41
N GLY A 94 -13.03 11.45 4.81
CA GLY A 94 -12.72 12.79 5.29
C GLY A 94 -13.76 13.82 4.87
N SER A 95 -13.73 14.96 5.54
CA SER A 95 -14.58 16.12 5.21
C SER A 95 -14.28 16.72 3.84
N ASP A 96 -13.13 16.40 3.27
CA ASP A 96 -12.67 16.82 1.94
C ASP A 96 -13.08 15.86 0.81
N GLY A 97 -13.82 14.79 1.14
CA GLY A 97 -14.30 13.79 0.17
C GLY A 97 -13.27 12.71 -0.17
N HIS A 98 -12.11 12.68 0.47
CA HIS A 98 -11.11 11.63 0.27
C HIS A 98 -11.32 10.44 1.21
N THR A 99 -10.94 9.25 0.72
CA THR A 99 -10.89 8.03 1.54
C THR A 99 -9.47 7.86 2.07
N TYR A 100 -9.32 7.84 3.39
CA TYR A 100 -8.05 7.64 4.07
C TYR A 100 -7.87 6.17 4.44
N GLY A 101 -6.63 5.66 4.37
CA GLY A 101 -6.34 4.26 4.70
C GLY A 101 -6.57 3.95 6.17
N ASN A 102 -6.29 4.91 7.05
CA ASN A 102 -6.65 4.89 8.46
C ASN A 102 -6.68 6.30 9.09
N GLU A 103 -6.95 6.31 10.39
CA GLU A 103 -7.03 7.52 11.20
C GLU A 103 -5.70 8.29 11.25
N CYS A 104 -4.56 7.60 11.17
CA CYS A 104 -3.26 8.29 11.10
C CYS A 104 -3.13 9.04 9.77
N ASP A 105 -3.45 8.40 8.64
CA ASP A 105 -3.38 9.04 7.31
C ASP A 105 -4.25 10.30 7.25
N LEU A 106 -5.47 10.23 7.82
CA LEU A 106 -6.38 11.38 7.91
C LEU A 106 -5.78 12.51 8.76
N ARG A 107 -5.19 12.18 9.91
CA ARG A 107 -4.56 13.16 10.80
C ARG A 107 -3.36 13.83 10.15
N VAL A 108 -2.54 13.08 9.42
CA VAL A 108 -1.37 13.62 8.72
C VAL A 108 -1.80 14.58 7.61
N HIS A 109 -2.84 14.23 6.85
CA HIS A 109 -3.36 15.09 5.79
C HIS A 109 -3.87 16.44 6.32
N ASN A 110 -4.48 16.43 7.51
CA ASN A 110 -4.98 17.65 8.17
C ASN A 110 -3.92 18.35 9.03
N CYS A 111 -2.68 17.85 9.06
CA CYS A 111 -1.65 18.39 9.92
C CYS A 111 -0.94 19.59 9.28
N VAL A 112 -1.00 20.74 9.94
CA VAL A 112 -0.30 21.96 9.53
C VAL A 112 0.93 22.14 10.40
N VAL A 113 2.12 22.04 9.79
CA VAL A 113 3.38 22.37 10.46
C VAL A 113 3.57 23.89 10.40
N TYR A 114 3.55 24.57 11.55
CA TYR A 114 4.05 25.94 11.65
C TYR A 114 5.57 25.89 11.77
N ASP A 115 6.27 26.08 10.65
CA ASP A 115 7.74 26.10 10.61
C ASP A 115 8.31 27.30 11.38
N LYS A 116 8.95 27.04 12.52
CA LYS A 116 10.07 27.85 13.00
C LYS A 116 11.33 27.00 12.85
N ARG A 117 11.99 27.12 11.69
CA ARG A 117 13.31 26.62 11.31
C ARG A 117 14.00 25.77 12.38
N VAL A 118 13.97 24.45 12.20
CA VAL A 118 14.90 23.54 12.88
C VAL A 118 16.16 23.44 12.02
N ASP A 119 17.20 24.15 12.44
CA ASP A 119 18.54 24.06 11.87
C ASP A 119 19.13 22.70 12.25
N PHE A 120 19.01 21.70 11.35
CA PHE A 120 19.70 20.42 11.53
C PHE A 120 21.19 20.62 11.25
N GLY A 121 21.93 20.97 12.30
CA GLY A 121 23.40 20.88 12.33
C GLY A 121 23.85 19.43 12.15
N PHE A 122 23.96 18.98 10.90
CA PHE A 122 24.57 17.70 10.58
C PHE A 122 26.09 17.89 10.58
N ASN A 123 26.79 17.31 11.56
CA ASN A 123 28.24 17.13 11.49
C ASN A 123 28.53 16.11 10.39
N ILE A 124 28.79 16.59 9.18
CA ILE A 124 29.19 15.76 8.04
C ILE A 124 30.64 15.30 8.31
N VAL A 125 30.83 14.04 8.71
CA VAL A 125 32.10 13.35 8.48
C VAL A 125 32.24 13.18 6.97
N ASN A 126 33.15 13.97 6.40
CA ASN A 126 33.42 14.12 4.99
C ASN A 126 33.90 12.78 4.40
N PHE A 127 33.01 12.03 3.74
CA PHE A 127 33.39 10.94 2.85
C PHE A 127 33.46 11.48 1.41
N PRO A 128 34.63 11.49 0.76
CA PRO A 128 34.72 11.88 -0.64
C PRO A 128 34.00 10.83 -1.49
N GLY A 129 32.84 11.19 -2.04
CA GLY A 129 32.08 10.35 -2.98
C GLY A 129 30.56 10.33 -2.83
N LEU A 130 29.99 10.93 -1.77
CA LEU A 130 28.53 10.96 -1.57
C LEU A 130 27.96 12.35 -1.93
N THR A 131 27.33 12.47 -3.09
CA THR A 131 26.50 13.65 -3.44
C THR A 131 25.18 13.56 -2.70
N VAL A 132 25.00 14.40 -1.67
CA VAL A 132 23.69 14.60 -1.02
C VAL A 132 22.84 15.55 -1.86
N MET A 133 21.73 15.08 -2.40
CA MET A 133 20.75 15.95 -3.07
C MET A 133 19.92 16.68 -2.01
N PHE A 134 20.14 17.99 -1.88
CA PHE A 134 19.27 18.87 -1.10
C PHE A 134 17.99 19.12 -1.90
N LEU A 135 16.82 18.81 -1.34
CA LEU A 135 15.53 19.32 -1.85
C LEU A 135 15.15 20.56 -1.04
N ASP A 136 15.47 21.74 -1.57
CA ASP A 136 14.94 23.01 -1.08
C ASP A 136 13.49 23.17 -1.54
N TYR A 137 12.52 22.97 -0.64
CA TYR A 137 11.13 23.28 -0.89
C TYR A 137 10.84 24.73 -0.44
N ARG A 138 10.94 25.68 -1.37
CA ARG A 138 10.31 27.00 -1.21
C ARG A 138 9.51 27.37 -2.45
N HIS A 139 8.21 27.53 -2.22
CA HIS A 139 7.16 27.97 -3.13
C HIS A 139 7.55 29.19 -4.00
N THR A 140 7.43 29.06 -5.32
CA THR A 140 6.89 30.10 -6.22
C THR A 140 6.17 29.45 -7.39
N VAL A 141 4.95 29.92 -7.66
CA VAL A 141 4.13 29.53 -8.82
C VAL A 141 4.87 29.95 -10.08
N SER A 142 5.31 28.98 -10.89
CA SER A 142 5.72 29.23 -12.27
C SER A 142 5.19 28.10 -13.16
N THR A 143 4.23 28.47 -14.00
CA THR A 143 3.76 27.66 -15.12
C THR A 143 4.88 27.48 -16.13
N PHE A 144 5.72 26.45 -16.09
CA PHE A 144 6.50 26.06 -17.28
C PHE A 144 6.90 24.57 -17.29
N HIS A 145 6.43 23.91 -18.35
CA HIS A 145 6.98 22.77 -19.08
C HIS A 145 7.37 21.49 -18.33
N SER A 146 6.67 20.41 -18.70
CA SER A 146 7.14 19.04 -18.67
C SER A 146 8.63 18.94 -18.98
N SER A 147 9.41 18.46 -18.03
CA SER A 147 10.67 17.79 -18.30
C SER A 147 10.80 16.60 -17.36
N SER A 148 10.69 15.45 -18.02
CA SER A 148 10.80 14.09 -17.54
C SER A 148 12.01 13.86 -16.63
N VAL A 149 11.77 13.28 -15.45
CA VAL A 149 12.80 12.50 -14.75
C VAL A 149 13.03 11.22 -15.56
N ALA A 150 14.24 11.06 -16.09
CA ALA A 150 14.62 9.95 -16.94
C ALA A 150 14.59 8.61 -16.17
N ALA A 151 13.74 7.70 -16.66
CA ALA A 151 13.75 6.28 -16.30
C ALA A 151 14.97 5.57 -16.94
N PRO A 152 15.43 4.41 -16.41
CA PRO A 152 16.56 3.69 -16.99
C PRO A 152 16.20 3.18 -18.39
N THR A 153 16.95 3.62 -19.38
CA THR A 153 16.79 3.27 -20.80
C THR A 153 17.98 2.48 -21.32
N THR A 154 17.68 1.51 -22.20
CA THR A 154 18.46 1.12 -23.39
C THR A 154 17.54 0.27 -24.30
N ASP A 155 16.51 0.86 -24.93
CA ASP A 155 16.42 1.29 -26.35
C ASP A 155 16.20 0.11 -27.36
N PRO A 156 15.13 0.10 -28.21
CA PRO A 156 14.48 1.25 -28.84
C PRO A 156 13.00 1.51 -28.49
N ALA A 157 12.68 2.79 -28.31
CA ALA A 157 11.36 3.44 -28.23
C ALA A 157 10.59 3.43 -26.89
N ASN A 158 11.26 3.78 -25.78
CA ASN A 158 10.71 4.36 -24.53
C ASN A 158 9.36 3.82 -23.99
N CYS A 159 9.15 2.50 -24.00
CA CYS A 159 7.97 1.86 -23.42
C CYS A 159 8.26 1.37 -22.00
N PRO A 160 7.30 1.46 -21.06
CA PRO A 160 7.46 0.85 -19.73
C PRO A 160 7.52 -0.68 -19.89
N VAL A 161 8.69 -1.28 -19.69
CA VAL A 161 8.88 -2.75 -19.76
C VAL A 161 8.57 -3.42 -18.43
N VAL A 162 8.60 -2.65 -17.33
CA VAL A 162 8.33 -3.15 -15.98
C VAL A 162 7.04 -2.52 -15.47
N CYS A 163 6.09 -3.37 -15.09
CA CYS A 163 4.84 -2.97 -14.46
C CYS A 163 4.70 -3.60 -13.07
N PRO A 164 4.04 -2.92 -12.12
CA PRO A 164 3.76 -3.50 -10.81
C PRO A 164 2.85 -4.73 -10.95
N PHE A 165 3.02 -5.71 -10.06
CA PHE A 165 2.18 -6.92 -9.99
C PHE A 165 0.78 -6.68 -9.40
N ILE A 166 0.34 -5.42 -9.34
CA ILE A 166 -0.98 -5.04 -8.86
C ILE A 166 -2.01 -5.40 -9.93
N TYR A 167 -2.95 -6.27 -9.59
CA TYR A 167 -4.01 -6.70 -10.50
C TYR A 167 -5.27 -5.83 -10.31
N LEU A 168 -5.44 -4.88 -11.23
CA LEU A 168 -6.59 -3.96 -11.35
C LEU A 168 -7.05 -4.01 -12.82
N PRO A 169 -7.77 -5.06 -13.22
CA PRO A 169 -7.98 -5.35 -14.63
C PRO A 169 -8.83 -4.27 -15.31
N LEU A 170 -8.57 -4.03 -16.58
CA LEU A 170 -9.34 -3.16 -17.45
C LEU A 170 -9.53 -3.81 -18.82
N CYS A 171 -10.63 -3.47 -19.48
CA CYS A 171 -10.93 -3.93 -20.83
C CYS A 171 -10.50 -2.87 -21.84
N GLY A 172 -9.61 -3.25 -22.76
CA GLY A 172 -9.18 -2.40 -23.87
C GLY A 172 -10.24 -2.32 -24.97
N SER A 173 -10.19 -1.26 -25.77
CA SER A 173 -11.01 -1.09 -26.97
C SER A 173 -10.75 -2.15 -28.06
N ASP A 174 -9.65 -2.89 -27.95
CA ASP A 174 -9.30 -4.06 -28.75
C ASP A 174 -9.97 -5.37 -28.25
N GLY A 175 -10.75 -5.30 -27.15
CA GLY A 175 -11.36 -6.46 -26.52
C GLY A 175 -10.39 -7.32 -25.72
N LYS A 176 -9.16 -6.84 -25.45
CA LYS A 176 -8.16 -7.51 -24.63
C LYS A 176 -8.23 -7.03 -23.18
N THR A 177 -8.09 -7.97 -22.25
CA THR A 177 -7.97 -7.65 -20.82
C THR A 177 -6.53 -7.32 -20.49
N TYR A 178 -6.31 -6.18 -19.85
CA TYR A 178 -5.02 -5.76 -19.32
C TYR A 178 -5.04 -5.87 -17.80
N GLY A 179 -3.98 -6.43 -17.19
CA GLY A 179 -3.92 -6.65 -15.74
C GLY A 179 -3.87 -5.36 -14.92
N ASN A 180 -3.41 -4.26 -15.52
CA ASN A 180 -3.48 -2.90 -14.99
C ASN A 180 -3.20 -1.87 -16.10
N GLU A 181 -3.32 -0.58 -15.76
CA GLU A 181 -3.09 0.55 -16.67
C GLU A 181 -1.65 0.61 -17.20
N CYS A 182 -0.66 0.22 -16.39
CA CYS A 182 0.74 0.16 -16.85
C CYS A 182 0.88 -0.83 -18.00
N GLN A 183 0.26 -2.01 -17.90
CA GLN A 183 0.31 -3.03 -18.95
C GLN A 183 -0.38 -2.56 -20.25
N LEU A 184 -1.50 -1.84 -20.17
CA LEU A 184 -2.12 -1.25 -21.37
C LEU A 184 -1.20 -0.23 -22.04
N LYS A 185 -0.58 0.66 -21.26
CA LYS A 185 0.34 1.68 -21.79
C LYS A 185 1.60 1.06 -22.37
N ALA A 186 2.14 0.02 -21.72
CA ALA A 186 3.28 -0.75 -22.19
C ALA A 186 2.97 -1.40 -23.55
N ASP A 187 1.83 -2.08 -23.66
CA ASP A 187 1.40 -2.78 -24.87
C ASP A 187 1.13 -1.83 -26.03
N ASN A 188 0.45 -0.70 -25.77
CA ASN A 188 0.24 0.37 -26.74
C ASN A 188 1.55 0.93 -27.28
N CYS A 189 2.49 1.20 -26.37
CA CYS A 189 3.78 1.72 -26.76
C CYS A 189 4.58 0.68 -27.57
N LEU A 190 4.64 -0.57 -27.12
CA LEU A 190 5.43 -1.64 -27.74
C LEU A 190 4.90 -2.00 -29.13
N HIS A 191 3.57 -2.08 -29.28
CA HIS A 191 2.92 -2.46 -30.53
C HIS A 191 2.48 -1.26 -31.38
N ARG A 192 2.79 -0.03 -30.96
CA ARG A 192 2.30 1.23 -31.58
C ARG A 192 0.78 1.22 -31.76
N ALA A 193 0.09 0.64 -30.80
CA ALA A 193 -1.37 0.58 -30.76
C ALA A 193 -1.92 1.77 -29.98
N SER A 194 -3.18 2.11 -30.28
CA SER A 194 -3.93 3.19 -29.61
C SER A 194 -5.14 2.61 -28.91
N VAL A 195 -4.94 1.55 -28.13
CA VAL A 195 -6.00 0.90 -27.35
C VAL A 195 -6.38 1.81 -26.18
N THR A 196 -7.65 2.18 -26.07
CA THR A 196 -8.17 2.96 -24.96
C THR A 196 -8.89 2.06 -23.98
N GLN A 197 -9.04 2.48 -22.73
CA GLN A 197 -9.86 1.76 -21.78
C GLN A 197 -11.34 1.92 -22.16
N LEU A 198 -12.04 0.79 -22.34
CA LEU A 198 -13.47 0.73 -22.56
C LEU A 198 -14.25 0.75 -21.23
N TYR A 199 -13.86 -0.12 -20.29
CA TYR A 199 -14.39 -0.14 -18.92
C TYR A 199 -13.40 -0.79 -17.95
N GLN A 200 -13.57 -0.51 -16.65
CA GLN A 200 -12.80 -1.15 -15.58
C GLN A 200 -13.30 -2.58 -15.35
N GLY A 201 -12.40 -3.56 -15.33
CA GLY A 201 -12.69 -4.99 -15.23
C GLY A 201 -12.16 -5.80 -16.42
N GLU A 202 -12.24 -7.13 -16.37
CA GLU A 202 -11.89 -7.99 -17.51
C GLU A 202 -12.88 -7.85 -18.65
N CYS A 203 -12.41 -8.03 -19.89
CA CYS A 203 -13.29 -8.05 -21.06
C CYS A 203 -14.24 -9.24 -21.01
N THR A 204 -15.53 -8.95 -21.06
CA THR A 204 -16.57 -9.96 -21.27
C THR A 204 -16.61 -10.32 -22.75
N LYS A 205 -16.40 -11.59 -23.10
CA LYS A 205 -16.67 -12.08 -24.46
C LYS A 205 -18.13 -11.75 -24.75
N ALA A 206 -18.38 -11.06 -25.86
CA ALA A 206 -19.70 -10.63 -26.32
C ALA A 206 -20.69 -11.81 -26.37
N THR A 207 -21.26 -12.09 -25.21
CA THR A 207 -22.59 -12.64 -25.03
C THR A 207 -23.39 -11.41 -24.69
N THR A 208 -24.02 -10.85 -25.74
CA THR A 208 -25.22 -10.01 -25.67
C THR A 208 -25.48 -9.41 -24.28
N GLY A 209 -24.88 -8.25 -24.03
CA GLY A 209 -25.04 -7.58 -22.76
C GLY A 209 -23.88 -6.64 -22.47
N ALA A 210 -23.76 -5.58 -23.25
CA ALA A 210 -23.43 -4.31 -22.61
C ALA A 210 -24.34 -4.20 -21.37
N PRO A 211 -23.87 -3.80 -20.17
CA PRO A 211 -24.79 -3.32 -19.17
C PRO A 211 -25.36 -2.05 -19.77
N GLU A 212 -26.49 -2.27 -20.44
CA GLU A 212 -27.42 -1.29 -20.89
C GLU A 212 -27.55 -0.30 -19.72
N ALA A 213 -27.26 0.95 -20.01
CA ALA A 213 -27.75 2.04 -19.21
C ALA A 213 -29.28 2.04 -19.32
N THR A 214 -29.93 1.04 -18.73
CA THR A 214 -31.37 0.98 -18.57
C THR A 214 -31.70 1.35 -17.13
N THR A 215 -32.20 2.58 -17.04
CA THR A 215 -33.34 2.95 -16.22
C THR A 215 -33.21 2.71 -14.71
N THR A 216 -33.01 3.81 -13.98
CA THR A 216 -33.65 4.19 -12.71
C THR A 216 -34.35 3.06 -11.92
N ALA A 217 -33.61 2.01 -11.61
CA ALA A 217 -34.01 0.97 -10.69
C ALA A 217 -32.82 0.76 -9.78
N CYS A 218 -32.97 1.16 -8.52
CA CYS A 218 -31.92 1.04 -7.53
C CYS A 218 -31.47 -0.40 -7.45
N ARG A 219 -30.18 -0.63 -7.70
CA ARG A 219 -29.58 -1.95 -7.58
C ARG A 219 -29.41 -2.27 -6.09
N LEU A 220 -30.38 -2.95 -5.50
CA LEU A 220 -30.31 -3.40 -4.08
C LEU A 220 -29.31 -4.54 -3.85
N ALA A 221 -28.79 -5.17 -4.91
CA ALA A 221 -27.84 -6.27 -4.83
C ALA A 221 -26.43 -5.84 -5.27
N CYS A 222 -25.53 -5.67 -4.29
CA CYS A 222 -24.13 -5.33 -4.51
C CYS A 222 -23.20 -6.52 -4.32
N PRO A 223 -22.14 -6.64 -5.13
CA PRO A 223 -21.10 -7.64 -4.91
C PRO A 223 -20.40 -7.37 -3.58
N ARG A 224 -19.95 -8.45 -2.91
CA ARG A 224 -19.21 -8.38 -1.64
C ARG A 224 -17.72 -8.05 -1.82
N ILE A 225 -17.39 -7.32 -2.90
CA ILE A 225 -16.03 -6.86 -3.18
C ILE A 225 -15.77 -5.63 -2.32
N TYR A 226 -14.74 -5.65 -1.50
CA TYR A 226 -14.40 -4.53 -0.61
C TYR A 226 -13.40 -3.59 -1.32
N ARG A 227 -13.89 -2.45 -1.81
CA ARG A 227 -13.13 -1.37 -2.45
C ARG A 227 -13.71 -0.04 -1.99
N PRO A 228 -13.38 0.42 -0.78
CA PRO A 228 -14.14 1.45 -0.11
C PRO A 228 -14.04 2.81 -0.82
N VAL A 229 -15.15 3.55 -0.79
CA VAL A 229 -15.27 4.89 -1.40
C VAL A 229 -15.91 5.85 -0.41
N CYS A 230 -15.52 7.12 -0.48
CA CYS A 230 -16.09 8.20 0.31
C CYS A 230 -17.28 8.80 -0.46
N GLY A 231 -18.46 8.81 0.17
CA GLY A 231 -19.66 9.43 -0.42
C GLY A 231 -19.77 10.91 -0.08
N SER A 232 -20.55 11.63 -0.88
CA SER A 232 -20.85 13.06 -0.66
C SER A 232 -21.52 13.37 0.68
N ASN A 233 -22.09 12.36 1.35
CA ASN A 233 -22.67 12.47 2.67
C ASN A 233 -21.67 12.20 3.83
N GLY A 234 -20.37 12.14 3.55
CA GLY A 234 -19.33 11.94 4.56
C GLY A 234 -19.27 10.51 5.11
N ARG A 235 -19.92 9.54 4.45
CA ARG A 235 -19.91 8.13 4.85
C ARG A 235 -18.97 7.32 3.95
N THR A 236 -18.25 6.37 4.56
CA THR A 236 -17.49 5.35 3.82
C THR A 236 -18.42 4.22 3.40
N TYR A 237 -18.37 3.82 2.12
CA TYR A 237 -19.12 2.70 1.56
C TYR A 237 -18.18 1.55 1.25
N SER A 238 -18.66 0.30 1.38
CA SER A 238 -17.86 -0.89 1.12
C SER A 238 -17.36 -1.00 -0.32
N ASN A 239 -18.12 -0.45 -1.26
CA ASN A 239 -17.76 -0.31 -2.67
C ASN A 239 -18.66 0.72 -3.37
N GLU A 240 -18.30 1.04 -4.61
CA GLU A 240 -19.04 1.96 -5.48
C GLU A 240 -20.51 1.55 -5.70
N CYS A 241 -20.79 0.24 -5.80
CA CYS A 241 -22.18 -0.22 -5.88
C CYS A 241 -22.97 0.16 -4.62
N ALA A 242 -22.39 -0.04 -3.43
CA ALA A 242 -23.04 0.30 -2.17
C ALA A 242 -23.26 1.83 -2.02
N LEU A 243 -22.35 2.66 -2.53
CA LEU A 243 -22.54 4.11 -2.60
C LEU A 243 -23.71 4.47 -3.52
N ASN A 244 -23.74 3.92 -4.74
CA ASN A 244 -24.80 4.18 -5.72
C ASN A 244 -26.17 3.68 -5.25
N ALA A 245 -26.20 2.54 -4.54
CA ALA A 245 -27.42 2.00 -3.95
C ALA A 245 -27.97 2.88 -2.81
N TYR A 246 -27.10 3.59 -2.07
CA TYR A 246 -27.51 4.50 -1.01
C TYR A 246 -28.13 5.79 -1.55
N GLY A 247 -27.61 6.36 -2.65
CA GLY A 247 -28.15 7.59 -3.28
C GLY A 247 -29.51 7.40 -3.98
N CYS A 248 -30.18 6.31 -3.67
CA CYS A 248 -31.30 5.72 -4.37
C CYS A 248 -32.51 5.49 -3.43
N LEU A 249 -32.35 5.82 -2.15
CA LEU A 249 -33.36 5.86 -1.08
C LEU A 249 -33.67 7.32 -0.72
#